data_AF-A0A0L0L9K0-F1
#
_entry.id   AF-A0A0L0L9K0-F1
#
_cell.length_a   1.000
_cell.length_b   1.000
_cell.length_c   1.000
_cell.angle_alpha   90.00
_cell.angle_beta   90.00
_cell.angle_gamma   90.00
#
_symmetry.space_group_name_H-M   'P 1'
#
loop_
_entity.id
_entity.type
_entity.pdbx_description
1 polymer ?
#
loop_
_entity_poly.entity_id
_entity_poly.type
_entity_poly.pdbx_seq_one_letter_code
_entity_poly.pdbx_strand_id
1 'polypeptide(L)'
;MSSKDARERLELYLALEFRQESYEDLRPLILLLEGIFEDFEKEHDPEALLAITSFASEEERIASIRQPALLALTPIAQTLKYLSHQKAVPKDVYDALRARQKFLNNIVGSVTVDPSGNVFELVHHDRG
;
A
#
# COMPACT_ATOMS: atom_id res chain seq x y z
N MET A 1 -16.48 7.90 7.46
CA MET A 1 -15.25 7.46 8.15
C MET A 1 -14.11 8.17 7.44
N SER A 2 -13.17 8.78 8.16
CA SER A 2 -12.01 9.44 7.51
C SER A 2 -11.00 8.38 7.06
N SER A 3 -10.28 8.55 5.94
CA SER A 3 -9.23 7.59 5.52
C SER A 3 -8.13 7.45 6.56
N LYS A 4 -7.91 8.51 7.37
CA LYS A 4 -7.05 8.49 8.55
C LYS A 4 -7.48 7.44 9.58
N ASP A 5 -8.78 7.36 9.88
CA ASP A 5 -9.32 6.38 10.84
C ASP A 5 -9.17 4.94 10.31
N ALA A 6 -9.29 4.74 8.99
CA ALA A 6 -9.15 3.43 8.36
C ALA A 6 -7.69 2.94 8.41
N ARG A 7 -6.72 3.82 8.15
CA ARG A 7 -5.28 3.50 8.28
C ARG A 7 -4.89 3.20 9.72
N GLU A 8 -5.32 4.00 10.68
CA GLU A 8 -5.05 3.74 12.11
C GLU A 8 -5.62 2.39 12.56
N ARG A 9 -6.82 2.03 12.08
CA ARG A 9 -7.40 0.70 12.35
C ARG A 9 -6.60 -0.43 11.72
N LEU A 10 -6.07 -0.24 10.52
CA LEU A 10 -5.24 -1.24 9.85
C LEU A 10 -3.94 -1.47 10.61
N GLU A 11 -3.27 -0.40 11.03
CA GLU A 11 -2.06 -0.46 11.85
C GLU A 11 -2.32 -1.17 13.17
N LEU A 12 -3.43 -0.86 13.84
CA LEU A 12 -3.83 -1.54 15.07
C LEU A 12 -4.07 -3.03 14.82
N TYR A 13 -4.73 -3.37 13.73
CA TYR A 13 -5.03 -4.75 13.36
C TYR A 13 -3.76 -5.56 13.06
N LEU A 14 -2.78 -4.94 12.40
CA LEU A 14 -1.46 -5.54 12.15
C LEU A 14 -0.60 -5.65 13.40
N ALA A 15 -0.71 -4.71 14.34
CA ALA A 15 0.00 -4.74 15.62
C ALA A 15 -0.56 -5.79 16.57
N LEU A 16 -1.82 -6.19 16.39
CA LEU A 16 -2.41 -7.27 17.15
C LEU A 16 -1.89 -8.60 16.57
N GLU A 17 -1.01 -9.28 17.33
CA GLU A 17 -0.49 -10.62 17.02
C GLU A 17 -1.60 -11.69 17.09
N PHE A 18 -2.60 -11.61 16.23
CA PHE A 18 -3.64 -12.62 16.15
C PHE A 18 -3.11 -13.84 15.40
N ARG A 19 -3.27 -15.03 16.01
CA ARG A 19 -3.23 -16.31 15.29
C ARG A 19 -4.51 -16.41 14.48
N GLN A 20 -4.51 -15.81 13.29
CA GLN A 20 -5.60 -16.00 12.35
C GLN A 20 -5.40 -17.34 11.67
N GLU A 21 -6.31 -18.27 11.95
CA GLU A 21 -6.18 -19.65 11.50
C GLU A 21 -7.07 -19.93 10.28
N SER A 22 -8.08 -19.09 10.04
CA SER A 22 -9.05 -19.24 8.96
C SER A 22 -9.19 -18.01 8.06
N TYR A 23 -9.75 -18.21 6.87
CA TYR A 23 -10.06 -17.11 5.94
C TYR A 23 -11.09 -16.13 6.51
N GLU A 24 -12.07 -16.61 7.28
CA GLU A 24 -13.09 -15.74 7.88
C GLU A 24 -12.49 -14.79 8.94
N ASP A 25 -11.43 -15.21 9.62
CA ASP A 25 -10.70 -14.33 10.56
C ASP A 25 -9.97 -13.20 9.81
N LEU A 26 -9.47 -13.49 8.60
CA LEU A 26 -8.74 -12.57 7.73
C LEU A 26 -9.66 -11.67 6.89
N ARG A 27 -10.91 -12.07 6.70
CA ARG A 27 -11.87 -11.36 5.85
C ARG A 27 -12.11 -9.91 6.27
N PRO A 28 -12.26 -9.56 7.57
CA PRO A 28 -12.36 -8.17 8.00
C PRO A 28 -11.14 -7.32 7.62
N LEU A 29 -9.93 -7.89 7.69
CA LEU A 29 -8.70 -7.21 7.28
C LEU A 29 -8.67 -6.96 5.77
N ILE A 30 -9.09 -7.94 4.98
CA ILE A 30 -9.19 -7.83 3.53
C ILE A 30 -10.20 -6.74 3.15
N LEU A 31 -11.38 -6.72 3.77
CA LEU A 31 -12.39 -5.69 3.52
C LEU A 31 -11.92 -4.29 3.92
N LEU A 32 -11.18 -4.17 5.03
CA LEU A 32 -10.57 -2.91 5.45
C LEU A 32 -9.52 -2.44 4.42
N LEU A 33 -8.68 -3.35 3.94
CA LEU A 33 -7.67 -3.07 2.91
C LEU A 33 -8.31 -2.61 1.60
N GLU A 34 -9.38 -3.28 1.14
CA GLU A 34 -10.15 -2.89 -0.03
C GLU A 34 -10.74 -1.49 0.11
N GLY A 35 -11.30 -1.16 1.28
CA GLY A 35 -11.78 0.18 1.57
C GLY A 35 -10.66 1.23 1.51
N ILE A 36 -9.48 0.93 2.05
CA ILE A 36 -8.32 1.84 1.97
C ILE A 36 -7.86 2.04 0.52
N PHE A 37 -7.91 1.01 -0.33
CA PHE A 37 -7.64 1.17 -1.76
C PHE A 37 -8.65 2.13 -2.42
N GLU A 38 -9.94 1.98 -2.13
CA GLU A 38 -10.96 2.86 -2.69
C GLU A 38 -10.81 4.31 -2.21
N ASP A 39 -10.52 4.51 -0.93
CA ASP A 39 -10.31 5.84 -0.37
C ASP A 39 -9.05 6.47 -0.97
N PHE A 40 -7.98 5.69 -1.16
CA PHE A 40 -6.78 6.15 -1.86
C PHE A 40 -7.10 6.69 -3.26
N GLU A 41 -7.84 5.91 -4.06
CA GLU A 41 -8.19 6.29 -5.45
C GLU A 41 -9.15 7.48 -5.52
N LYS A 42 -9.92 7.76 -4.47
CA LYS A 42 -10.77 8.96 -4.36
C LYS A 42 -9.98 10.19 -3.92
N GLU A 43 -9.04 10.03 -3.00
CA GLU A 43 -8.26 11.13 -2.42
C GLU A 43 -7.08 11.56 -3.30
N HIS A 44 -6.57 10.63 -4.13
CA HIS A 44 -5.41 10.85 -4.96
C HIS A 44 -5.75 10.57 -6.42
N ASP A 45 -5.79 11.62 -7.24
CA ASP A 45 -6.02 11.52 -8.69
C ASP A 45 -4.89 10.71 -9.37
N PRO A 46 -5.19 9.51 -9.90
CA PRO A 46 -4.18 8.67 -10.52
C PRO A 46 -3.56 9.31 -11.77
N GLU A 47 -4.32 10.10 -12.53
CA GLU A 47 -3.81 10.75 -13.75
C GLU A 47 -2.82 11.86 -13.40
N ALA A 48 -3.15 12.70 -12.41
CA ALA A 48 -2.25 13.74 -11.93
C ALA A 48 -0.96 13.16 -11.34
N LEU A 49 -1.05 12.05 -10.61
CA LEU A 49 0.11 11.35 -10.08
C LEU A 49 0.96 10.71 -11.18
N LEU A 50 0.34 10.10 -12.20
CA LEU A 50 1.05 9.48 -13.34
C LEU A 50 1.79 10.53 -14.19
N ALA A 51 1.24 11.75 -14.30
CA ALA A 51 1.83 12.84 -15.07
C ALA A 51 3.22 13.29 -14.56
N ILE A 52 3.54 13.01 -13.30
CA ILE A 52 4.85 13.33 -12.72
C ILE A 52 5.84 12.24 -13.16
N THR A 53 6.72 12.48 -14.11
CA THR A 53 7.57 11.39 -14.63
C THR A 53 8.91 11.25 -13.89
N SER A 54 9.39 12.30 -13.22
CA SER A 54 10.71 12.33 -12.57
C SER A 54 10.83 13.51 -11.60
N PHE A 55 11.79 13.43 -10.68
CA PHE A 55 12.20 14.54 -9.81
C PHE A 55 13.67 14.88 -10.04
N ALA A 56 14.03 16.17 -10.04
CA ALA A 56 15.40 16.63 -10.20
C ALA A 56 16.19 16.61 -8.88
N SER A 57 15.52 16.60 -7.72
CA SER A 57 16.15 16.44 -6.40
C SER A 57 15.26 15.71 -5.40
N GLU A 58 15.86 15.35 -4.26
CA GLU A 58 15.12 14.78 -3.13
C GLU A 58 14.13 15.77 -2.52
N GLU A 59 14.49 17.06 -2.40
CA GLU A 59 13.56 18.09 -1.91
C GLU A 59 12.33 18.24 -2.81
N GLU A 60 12.49 18.18 -4.13
CA GLU A 60 11.37 18.25 -5.07
C GLU A 60 10.43 17.05 -4.93
N ARG A 61 11.00 15.85 -4.73
CA ARG A 61 10.23 14.64 -4.43
C ARG A 61 9.43 14.78 -3.14
N ILE A 62 10.06 15.24 -2.06
CA ILE A 62 9.42 15.39 -0.74
C ILE A 62 8.31 16.46 -0.78
N ALA A 63 8.50 17.53 -1.54
CA ALA A 63 7.51 18.59 -1.71
C ALA A 63 6.37 18.24 -2.70
N SER A 64 6.48 17.10 -3.40
CA SER A 64 5.50 16.67 -4.41
C SER A 64 4.19 16.18 -3.81
N ILE A 65 3.11 16.33 -4.59
CA ILE A 65 1.81 15.68 -4.32
C ILE A 65 1.90 14.14 -4.28
N ARG A 66 2.99 13.55 -4.80
CA ARG A 66 3.28 12.12 -4.68
C ARG A 66 3.65 11.70 -3.26
N GLN A 67 4.29 12.56 -2.47
CA GLN A 67 4.79 12.18 -1.15
C GLN A 67 3.66 11.74 -0.19
N PRO A 68 2.53 12.46 -0.07
CA PRO A 68 1.39 11.99 0.71
C PRO A 68 0.80 10.67 0.20
N ALA A 69 0.71 10.51 -1.13
CA ALA A 69 0.24 9.28 -1.76
C ALA A 69 1.20 8.09 -1.49
N LEU A 70 2.50 8.34 -1.46
CA LEU A 70 3.51 7.31 -1.19
C LEU A 70 3.41 6.83 0.26
N LEU A 71 3.26 7.75 1.21
CA LEU A 71 3.03 7.43 2.61
C LEU A 71 1.72 6.63 2.81
N ALA A 72 0.69 6.93 2.02
CA ALA A 72 -0.58 6.20 2.05
C ALA A 72 -0.49 4.76 1.52
N LEU A 73 0.48 4.45 0.66
CA LEU A 73 0.72 3.08 0.15
C LEU A 73 1.46 2.17 1.15
N THR A 74 2.21 2.74 2.09
CA THR A 74 2.96 2.01 3.12
C THR A 74 2.11 0.97 3.89
N PRO A 75 0.98 1.36 4.53
CA PRO A 75 0.16 0.41 5.28
C PRO A 75 -0.48 -0.67 4.37
N ILE A 76 -0.79 -0.33 3.11
CA ILE A 76 -1.27 -1.30 2.10
C ILE A 76 -0.19 -2.35 1.83
N ALA A 77 1.05 -1.91 1.61
CA ALA A 77 2.19 -2.80 1.32
C ALA A 77 2.51 -3.74 2.49
N GLN A 78 2.48 -3.23 3.72
CA GLN A 78 2.70 -4.05 4.92
C GLN A 78 1.58 -5.08 5.10
N THR A 79 0.33 -4.70 4.88
CA THR A 79 -0.81 -5.62 4.97
C THR A 79 -0.71 -6.73 3.93
N LEU A 80 -0.36 -6.40 2.69
CA LEU A 80 -0.13 -7.39 1.64
C LEU A 80 1.04 -8.32 1.96
N LYS A 81 2.11 -7.82 2.57
CA LYS A 81 3.21 -8.66 3.03
C LYS A 81 2.74 -9.63 4.11
N TYR A 82 1.96 -9.16 5.08
CA TYR A 82 1.34 -10.02 6.10
C TYR A 82 0.46 -11.10 5.46
N LEU A 83 -0.50 -10.72 4.60
CA LEU A 83 -1.42 -11.64 3.91
C LEU A 83 -0.66 -12.67 3.05
N SER A 84 0.49 -12.32 2.49
CA SER A 84 1.32 -13.24 1.70
C SER A 84 1.86 -14.44 2.49
N HIS A 85 1.98 -14.29 3.82
CA HIS A 85 2.42 -15.36 4.72
C HIS A 85 1.25 -16.19 5.27
N GLN A 86 0.00 -15.76 5.02
CA GLN A 86 -1.19 -16.43 5.52
C GLN A 86 -1.66 -17.50 4.54
N LYS A 87 -1.51 -18.77 4.93
CA LYS A 87 -1.95 -19.92 4.12
C LYS A 87 -3.46 -19.95 3.87
N ALA A 88 -4.24 -19.31 4.75
CA ALA A 88 -5.69 -19.29 4.69
C ALA A 88 -6.25 -18.30 3.65
N VAL A 89 -5.43 -17.38 3.10
CA VAL A 89 -5.88 -16.45 2.06
C VAL A 89 -5.93 -17.18 0.71
N PRO A 90 -7.09 -17.23 0.03
CA PRO A 90 -7.18 -17.75 -1.33
C PRO A 90 -6.24 -16.99 -2.28
N LYS A 91 -5.55 -17.75 -3.13
CA LYS A 91 -4.51 -17.19 -4.02
C LYS A 91 -5.07 -16.12 -4.96
N ASP A 92 -6.25 -16.33 -5.50
CA ASP A 92 -6.97 -15.40 -6.38
C ASP A 92 -7.29 -14.08 -5.70
N VAL A 93 -7.71 -14.12 -4.43
CA VAL A 93 -7.93 -12.91 -3.61
C VAL A 93 -6.62 -12.16 -3.41
N TYR A 94 -5.56 -12.87 -3.03
CA TYR A 94 -4.24 -12.26 -2.84
C TYR A 94 -3.70 -11.63 -4.14
N ASP A 95 -3.78 -12.35 -5.26
CA ASP A 95 -3.29 -11.90 -6.55
C ASP A 95 -4.04 -10.64 -7.05
N ALA A 96 -5.36 -10.55 -6.79
CA ALA A 96 -6.15 -9.36 -7.10
C ALA A 96 -5.71 -8.13 -6.30
N LEU A 97 -5.54 -8.25 -4.98
CA LEU A 97 -5.08 -7.17 -4.12
C LEU A 97 -3.65 -6.73 -4.49
N ARG A 98 -2.78 -7.69 -4.78
CA ARG A 98 -1.41 -7.43 -5.24
C ARG A 98 -1.37 -6.73 -6.60
N ALA A 99 -2.24 -7.10 -7.53
CA ALA A 99 -2.34 -6.43 -8.83
C ALA A 99 -2.74 -4.95 -8.67
N ARG A 100 -3.70 -4.66 -7.78
CA ARG A 100 -4.13 -3.29 -7.47
C ARG A 100 -3.00 -2.48 -6.83
N GLN A 101 -2.28 -3.04 -5.86
CA GLN A 101 -1.09 -2.40 -5.29
C GLN A 101 -0.02 -2.10 -6.35
N LYS A 102 0.24 -3.05 -7.26
CA LYS A 102 1.24 -2.87 -8.34
C LYS A 102 0.84 -1.71 -9.26
N PHE A 103 -0.45 -1.58 -9.58
CA PHE A 103 -0.96 -0.46 -10.36
C PHE A 103 -0.70 0.87 -9.64
N LEU A 104 -1.03 0.99 -8.35
CA LEU A 104 -0.77 2.21 -7.58
C LEU A 104 0.73 2.53 -7.43
N ASN A 105 1.57 1.52 -7.22
CA ASN A 105 3.03 1.67 -7.18
C ASN A 105 3.60 2.25 -8.50
N ASN A 106 3.01 1.88 -9.65
CA ASN A 106 3.43 2.43 -10.94
C ASN A 106 3.09 3.93 -11.09
N ILE A 107 2.05 4.39 -10.40
CA ILE A 107 1.51 5.76 -10.53
C ILE A 107 2.19 6.71 -9.55
N VAL A 108 2.49 6.23 -8.35
CA VAL A 108 2.96 7.04 -7.22
C VAL A 108 4.48 6.97 -7.08
N GLY A 109 5.07 5.82 -7.37
CA GLY A 109 6.39 5.44 -6.91
C GLY A 109 6.34 4.07 -6.23
N SER A 110 7.38 3.26 -6.39
CA SER A 110 7.35 1.87 -5.95
C SER A 110 7.64 1.75 -4.47
N VAL A 111 6.64 1.34 -3.69
CA VAL A 111 6.80 1.00 -2.27
C VAL A 111 6.93 -0.52 -2.13
N THR A 112 7.98 -0.98 -1.44
CA THR A 112 8.21 -2.40 -1.14
C THR A 112 8.54 -2.61 0.34
N VAL A 113 8.36 -3.85 0.80
CA VAL A 113 8.65 -4.26 2.18
C VAL A 113 9.80 -5.27 2.17
N ASP A 114 10.81 -5.05 3.01
CA ASP A 114 11.93 -5.98 3.19
C ASP A 114 11.52 -7.23 4.01
N PRO A 115 12.41 -8.24 4.19
CA PRO A 115 12.12 -9.39 5.03
C PRO A 115 11.86 -9.06 6.52
N SER A 116 12.34 -7.92 7.00
CA SER A 116 12.18 -7.43 8.37
C SER A 116 10.92 -6.59 8.58
N GLY A 117 10.13 -6.33 7.52
CA GLY A 117 8.92 -5.53 7.59
C GLY A 117 9.13 -4.03 7.39
N ASN A 118 10.36 -3.59 7.11
CA ASN A 118 10.66 -2.18 6.84
C ASN A 118 10.21 -1.81 5.43
N VAL A 119 9.60 -0.63 5.31
CA VAL A 119 9.08 -0.12 4.04
C VAL A 119 10.08 0.84 3.42
N PHE A 120 10.35 0.67 2.14
CA PHE A 120 11.23 1.53 1.36
C PHE A 120 10.61 1.91 0.02
N GLU A 121 10.92 3.11 -0.41
CA GLU A 121 10.68 3.57 -1.77
C GLU A 121 11.83 3.09 -2.69
N LEU A 122 11.49 2.45 -3.80
CA LEU A 122 12.43 2.17 -4.88
C LEU A 122 12.47 3.38 -5.82
N VAL A 123 13.55 4.15 -5.71
CA VAL A 123 13.85 5.23 -6.64
C VAL A 123 14.63 4.64 -7.81
N HIS A 124 14.01 4.57 -8.98
CA HIS A 124 14.73 4.27 -10.21
C HIS A 124 15.44 5.53 -10.67
N HIS A 125 16.77 5.59 -10.47
CA HIS A 125 17.60 6.59 -11.13
C HIS A 125 17.79 6.15 -12.59
N ASP A 126 17.29 6.93 -13.53
CA ASP A 126 17.69 6.77 -14.94
C ASP A 126 19.21 6.99 -15.02
N ARG A 127 19.93 5.91 -15.35
CA ARG A 127 21.31 6.04 -15.81
C ARG A 127 21.22 6.49 -17.26
N GLY A 128 21.45 7.79 -17.46
CA GLY A 128 21.49 8.42 -18.79
C GLY A 128 22.45 7.76 -19.76
#